data_AF-A0A2M8KDQ5-F1
#
_entry.id   AF-A0A2M8KDQ5-F1
#
_cell.length_a   1.000
_cell.length_b   1.000
_cell.length_c   1.000
_cell.angle_alpha   90.00
_cell.angle_beta   90.00
_cell.angle_gamma   90.00
#
_symmetry.space_group_name_H-M   'P 1'
#
loop_
_entity.id
_entity.type
_entity.pdbx_description
1 polymer ?
#
loop_
_entity_poly.entity_id
_entity_poly.type
_entity_poly.pdbx_seq_one_letter_code
_entity_poly.pdbx_strand_id
1 'polypeptide(L)'
;MKDLTEIKLTLYFTIAYLAIFTALAILKGNYEFVYYIFIMASLLVLTVYYYKKIHLTLLMLTGLSLLGIMHVMGGVVSIGATQLYYVY
;
A
#
# COMPACT_ATOMS: atom_id res chain seq x y z
N MET A 1 -12.92 18.86 -11.54
CA MET A 1 -11.98 19.23 -10.46
C MET A 1 -12.08 18.31 -9.25
N LYS A 2 -13.29 17.92 -8.82
CA LYS A 2 -13.51 17.03 -7.65
C LYS A 2 -12.72 15.72 -7.71
N ASP A 3 -12.79 15.01 -8.83
CA ASP A 3 -12.06 13.74 -9.02
C ASP A 3 -10.54 13.88 -8.90
N LEU A 4 -9.97 15.02 -9.32
CA LEU A 4 -8.54 15.24 -9.23
C LEU A 4 -8.08 15.39 -7.78
N THR A 5 -8.90 16.01 -6.94
CA THR A 5 -8.67 16.12 -5.50
C THR A 5 -8.80 14.76 -4.83
N GLU A 6 -9.79 13.95 -5.20
CA GLU A 6 -10.01 12.60 -4.65
C GLU A 6 -8.90 11.62 -5.06
N ILE A 7 -8.40 11.70 -6.30
CA ILE A 7 -7.22 10.94 -6.74
C ILE A 7 -5.99 11.33 -5.92
N LYS A 8 -5.74 12.64 -5.75
CA LYS A 8 -4.62 13.12 -4.91
C LYS A 8 -4.75 12.66 -3.47
N LEU A 9 -5.95 12.73 -2.90
CA LEU A 9 -6.23 12.25 -1.55
C LEU A 9 -5.93 10.75 -1.41
N THR A 10 -6.41 9.95 -2.37
CA THR A 10 -6.14 8.51 -2.42
C THR A 10 -4.63 8.25 -2.47
N LEU A 11 -3.90 8.96 -3.33
CA LEU A 11 -2.45 8.82 -3.45
C LEU A 11 -1.72 9.19 -2.15
N TYR A 12 -2.07 10.31 -1.53
CA TYR A 12 -1.48 10.71 -0.24
C TYR A 12 -1.78 9.71 0.86
N PHE A 13 -3.01 9.19 0.91
CA PHE A 13 -3.38 8.12 1.82
C PHE A 13 -2.53 6.86 1.57
N THR A 14 -2.34 6.46 0.31
CA THR A 14 -1.49 5.32 -0.05
C THR A 14 -0.05 5.49 0.41
N ILE A 15 0.55 6.64 0.10
CA ILE A 15 1.93 6.96 0.48
C ILE A 15 2.08 6.99 2.00
N ALA A 16 1.13 7.59 2.71
CA ALA A 16 1.17 7.71 4.15
C ALA A 16 1.18 6.34 4.84
N TYR A 17 0.27 5.43 4.47
CA TYR A 17 0.27 4.10 5.09
C TYR A 17 1.51 3.30 4.70
N LEU A 18 1.99 3.38 3.44
CA LEU A 18 3.20 2.67 3.04
C LEU A 18 4.41 3.14 3.87
N ALA A 19 4.54 4.44 4.12
CA ALA A 19 5.60 4.98 4.98
C ALA A 19 5.48 4.48 6.42
N ILE A 20 4.28 4.50 7.01
CA ILE A 20 4.02 4.01 8.38
C ILE A 20 4.38 2.53 8.51
N PHE A 21 3.89 1.69 7.60
CA PHE A 21 4.14 0.25 7.68
C PHE A 21 5.58 -0.13 7.32
N THR A 22 6.26 0.64 6.47
CA THR A 22 7.71 0.49 6.25
C THR A 22 8.48 0.75 7.54
N ALA A 23 8.17 1.85 8.24
CA ALA A 23 8.80 2.17 9.52
C ALA A 23 8.54 1.07 10.57
N LEU A 24 7.29 0.57 10.67
CA LEU A 24 6.95 -0.51 11.58
C LEU A 24 7.68 -1.83 11.24
N ALA A 25 7.82 -2.16 9.96
CA ALA A 25 8.54 -3.35 9.52
C ALA A 25 10.04 -3.28 9.89
N ILE A 26 10.67 -2.11 9.70
CA ILE A 26 12.06 -1.86 10.10
C ILE A 26 12.21 -1.99 11.63
N LEU A 27 11.31 -1.38 12.41
CA LEU A 27 11.35 -1.46 13.87
C LEU A 27 11.19 -2.89 14.41
N LYS A 28 10.50 -3.76 13.66
CA LYS A 28 10.34 -5.19 13.97
C LYS A 28 11.49 -6.06 13.43
N GLY A 29 12.45 -5.49 12.71
CA GLY A 29 13.53 -6.23 12.06
C GLY A 29 13.08 -7.08 10.86
N ASN A 30 11.88 -6.87 10.34
CA ASN A 30 11.32 -7.65 9.25
C ASN A 30 11.71 -7.03 7.88
N TYR A 31 12.97 -7.18 7.50
CA TYR A 31 13.52 -6.59 6.27
C TYR A 31 13.00 -7.26 4.98
N GLU A 32 12.61 -8.52 5.05
CA GLU A 32 11.94 -9.18 3.92
C GLU A 32 10.60 -8.49 3.60
N PHE A 33 9.84 -8.15 4.64
CA PHE A 33 8.60 -7.42 4.43
C PHE A 33 8.81 -6.00 3.91
N VAL A 34 9.92 -5.34 4.28
CA VAL A 34 10.33 -4.05 3.67
C VAL A 34 10.57 -4.21 2.16
N TYR A 35 11.20 -5.31 1.74
CA TYR A 35 11.38 -5.60 0.31
C TYR A 35 10.02 -5.79 -0.41
N TYR A 36 9.05 -6.46 0.19
CA TYR A 36 7.70 -6.57 -0.38
C TYR A 36 6.96 -5.23 -0.45
N ILE A 37 7.11 -4.38 0.58
CA ILE A 37 6.59 -3.00 0.53
C ILE A 37 7.24 -2.20 -0.62
N PHE A 38 8.53 -2.41 -0.89
CA PHE A 38 9.20 -1.76 -2.01
C PHE A 38 8.63 -2.19 -3.38
N ILE A 39 8.30 -3.47 -3.55
CA ILE A 39 7.60 -3.96 -4.75
C ILE A 39 6.23 -3.29 -4.89
N MET A 40 5.47 -3.22 -3.79
CA MET A 40 4.18 -2.50 -3.75
C MET A 40 4.32 -1.03 -4.14
N ALA A 41 5.34 -0.33 -3.63
CA ALA A 41 5.63 1.05 -4.01
C ALA A 41 5.95 1.19 -5.51
N SER A 42 6.67 0.23 -6.08
CA SER A 42 6.96 0.19 -7.53
C SER A 42 5.69 0.02 -8.37
N LEU A 43 4.79 -0.87 -7.93
CA LEU A 43 3.46 -1.04 -8.56
C LEU A 43 2.59 0.21 -8.44
N LEU A 44 2.67 0.93 -7.31
CA LEU A 44 1.99 2.21 -7.14
C LEU A 44 2.50 3.25 -8.14
N VAL A 45 3.83 3.36 -8.31
CA VAL A 45 4.43 4.27 -9.30
C VAL A 45 3.97 3.93 -10.72
N LEU A 46 3.97 2.64 -11.09
CA LEU A 46 3.45 2.20 -12.38
C LEU A 46 1.97 2.53 -12.56
N THR A 47 1.16 2.32 -11.52
CA THR A 47 -0.27 2.64 -11.52
C THR A 47 -0.47 4.14 -11.76
N VAL A 48 0.25 5.00 -11.04
CA VAL A 48 0.19 6.47 -11.19
C VAL A 48 0.71 6.91 -12.56
N TYR A 49 1.71 6.24 -13.12
CA TYR A 49 2.22 6.58 -14.45
C TYR A 49 1.23 6.20 -15.56
N TYR A 50 0.58 5.04 -15.43
CA TYR A 50 -0.31 4.50 -16.46
C TYR A 50 -1.79 4.83 -16.26
N TYR A 51 -2.24 5.40 -15.14
CA TYR A 51 -3.67 5.49 -14.80
C TYR A 51 -4.57 6.08 -15.90
N LYS A 52 -4.08 7.08 -16.64
CA LYS A 52 -4.81 7.68 -17.78
C LYS A 52 -4.86 6.77 -19.02
N LYS A 53 -3.81 5.98 -19.25
CA LYS A 53 -3.71 5.06 -20.39
C LYS A 53 -4.56 3.81 -20.21
N ILE A 54 -4.71 3.34 -18.97
CA ILE A 54 -5.50 2.16 -18.63
C ILE A 54 -6.92 2.49 -18.13
N HIS A 55 -7.36 3.75 -18.29
CA HIS A 55 -8.70 4.23 -17.93
C HIS A 55 -9.15 3.81 -16.53
N LEU A 56 -8.24 3.85 -15.54
CA LEU A 56 -8.60 3.50 -14.17
C LEU A 56 -9.59 4.51 -13.60
N THR A 57 -10.72 3.99 -13.11
CA THR A 57 -11.73 4.80 -12.43
C THR A 57 -11.26 5.17 -11.02
N LEU A 58 -11.80 6.25 -10.47
CA LEU A 58 -11.54 6.63 -9.07
C LEU A 58 -11.88 5.49 -8.11
N LEU A 59 -12.99 4.79 -8.34
CA LEU A 59 -13.42 3.64 -7.53
C LEU A 59 -12.38 2.51 -7.52
N MET A 60 -11.74 2.25 -8.66
CA MET A 60 -10.67 1.26 -8.74
C MET A 60 -9.43 1.74 -7.98
N LEU A 61 -9.04 3.01 -8.10
CA LEU A 61 -7.88 3.55 -7.37
C LEU A 61 -8.10 3.50 -5.85
N THR A 62 -9.28 3.90 -5.37
CA THR A 62 -9.60 3.83 -3.94
C THR A 62 -9.68 2.37 -3.47
N GLY A 63 -10.33 1.49 -4.24
CA GLY A 63 -10.40 0.06 -3.95
C GLY A 63 -9.04 -0.61 -3.88
N LEU A 64 -8.14 -0.31 -4.83
CA LEU A 64 -6.76 -0.80 -4.82
C LEU A 64 -5.98 -0.26 -3.62
N SER A 65 -6.19 1.00 -3.24
CA SER A 65 -5.55 1.58 -2.06
C SER A 65 -6.05 0.92 -0.75
N LEU A 66 -7.35 0.64 -0.65
CA LEU A 66 -7.94 -0.08 0.49
C LEU A 66 -7.45 -1.53 0.56
N LEU A 67 -7.40 -2.22 -0.58
CA LEU A 67 -6.81 -3.56 -0.66
C LEU A 67 -5.34 -3.54 -0.25
N GLY A 68 -4.59 -2.53 -0.69
CA GLY A 68 -3.18 -2.36 -0.37
C GLY A 68 -2.93 -2.18 1.13
N ILE A 69 -3.69 -1.33 1.83
CA ILE A 69 -3.52 -1.18 3.28
C ILE A 69 -3.87 -2.47 4.04
N MET A 70 -4.95 -3.16 3.66
CA MET A 70 -5.32 -4.44 4.26
C MET A 70 -4.24 -5.51 4.04
N HIS A 71 -3.65 -5.54 2.84
CA HIS A 71 -2.55 -6.44 2.53
C HIS A 71 -1.31 -6.14 3.37
N VAL A 72 -0.89 -4.88 3.48
CA VAL A 72 0.30 -4.52 4.26
C VAL A 72 0.08 -4.76 5.76
N MET A 73 -1.14 -4.54 6.26
CA MET A 73 -1.52 -4.90 7.64
C MET A 73 -1.28 -6.38 7.94
N GLY A 74 -1.49 -7.29 6.99
CA GLY A 74 -1.26 -8.73 7.19
C GLY A 74 0.18 -9.12 7.53
N GLY A 75 1.17 -8.29 7.17
CA GLY A 75 2.59 -8.54 7.46
C GLY A 75 3.15 -7.76 8.65
N VAL A 76 2.32 -6.97 9.34
CA VAL A 76 2.75 -6.17 10.49
C VAL A 76 1.83 -6.36 11.69
N VAL A 77 0.54 -6.60 11.49
CA VAL A 77 -0.43 -6.80 12.57
C VAL A 77 -0.48 -8.28 12.93
N SER A 78 -0.24 -8.57 14.20
CA SER A 78 -0.40 -9.91 14.78
C SER A 78 -1.79 -10.01 15.43
N ILE A 79 -2.52 -11.08 15.14
CA ILE A 79 -3.79 -11.43 15.79
C ILE A 79 -3.49 -12.63 16.69
N GLY A 80 -3.34 -12.37 17.99
CA GLY A 80 -2.83 -13.36 18.93
C GLY A 80 -1.37 -13.72 18.64
N ALA A 81 -1.07 -15.01 18.50
CA ALA A 81 0.27 -15.50 18.15
C ALA A 81 0.52 -15.58 16.63
N THR A 82 -0.47 -15.22 15.80
CA THR A 82 -0.42 -15.42 14.36
C THR A 82 -0.34 -14.09 13.62
N GLN A 83 0.53 -14.03 12.61
CA GLN A 83 0.59 -12.94 11.63
C GLN A 83 0.37 -13.55 10.24
N LEU A 84 -0.50 -12.94 9.43
CA LEU A 84 -0.96 -13.51 8.16
C LEU A 84 0.18 -13.77 7.17
N TYR A 85 1.09 -12.81 7.05
CA TYR A 85 2.28 -12.91 6.21
C TYR A 85 3.54 -13.01 7.07
N TYR A 86 3.48 -13.84 8.13
CA TYR A 86 4.68 -14.21 8.87
C TYR A 86 5.56 -15.07 7.96
N VAL A 87 6.79 -14.63 7.72
CA VAL A 87 7.81 -15.41 7.02
C VAL A 87 8.90 -15.75 8.04
N TYR A 88 9.35 -17.01 8.01
CA TYR A 88 10.21 -17.66 9.00
C TYR A 88 11.64 -17.12 9.02
#